data_AF-A0A357QK75-F1
#
_entry.id   AF-A0A357QK75-F1
#
_cell.length_a   1.000
_cell.length_b   1.000
_cell.length_c   1.000
_cell.angle_alpha   90.00
_cell.angle_beta   90.00
_cell.angle_gamma   90.00
#
_symmetry.space_group_name_H-M   'P 1'
#
loop_
_entity.id
_entity.type
_entity.pdbx_description
1 polymer ?
#
loop_
_entity_poly.entity_id
_entity_poly.type
_entity_poly.pdbx_seq_one_letter_code
_entity_poly.pdbx_strand_id
1 'polypeptide(L)' 'MKKTGILLLMLFVVAVMVNSCKKCYVCKVYKEMVEGMIDFDKTCEEDEVDAIKDTFEVEYPDTLGYYVVCN' A
#
# COMPACT_ATOMS: atom_id res chain seq x y z
N MET A 1 37.31 8.70 27.15
CA MET A 1 36.86 7.98 25.93
C MET A 1 35.48 7.30 26.14
N LYS A 2 34.43 8.04 26.56
CA LYS A 2 33.09 7.46 26.86
C LYS A 2 31.92 8.06 26.05
N LYS A 3 32.14 9.16 25.32
CA LYS A 3 31.06 9.91 24.64
C LYS A 3 30.75 9.43 23.22
N THR A 4 31.67 8.70 22.58
CA THR A 4 31.56 8.31 21.16
C THR A 4 30.57 7.17 20.91
N GLY A 5 30.36 6.28 21.88
CA GLY A 5 29.44 5.13 21.72
C GLY A 5 27.96 5.51 21.74
N ILE A 6 27.60 6.59 22.43
CA ILE A 6 26.20 7.06 22.54
C ILE A 6 25.73 7.67 21.20
N LEU A 7 26.64 8.33 20.47
CA LEU A 7 26.33 8.95 19.19
C LEU A 7 25.96 7.92 18.11
N LEU A 8 26.65 6.78 18.09
CA LEU A 8 26.40 5.69 17.14
C LEU A 8 25.07 4.97 17.41
N LEU A 9 24.67 4.84 18.67
CA LEU A 9 23.40 4.22 19.06
C LEU A 9 22.19 5.06 18.62
N MET A 10 22.26 6.39 18.75
CA MET A 10 21.18 7.26 18.27
C MET A 10 20.98 7.17 16.75
N LEU A 11 22.06 7.11 15.98
CA LEU A 11 22.00 6.97 14.52
C LEU A 11 21.35 5.64 14.09
N PHE A 12 21.59 4.57 14.84
CA PHE A 12 21.01 3.27 14.55
C PHE A 12 19.49 3.23 14.79
N VAL A 13 19.02 3.88 15.86
CA VAL A 13 17.58 3.97 16.18
C VAL A 13 16.83 4.78 15.11
N VAL A 14 17.42 5.88 14.63
CA VAL A 14 16.82 6.68 13.54
C VAL A 14 16.78 5.87 12.24
N ALA A 15 17.84 5.13 11.91
CA ALA A 15 17.87 4.29 10.71
C ALA A 15 16.78 3.19 10.71
N VAL A 16 16.52 2.56 11.86
CA VAL A 16 15.47 1.52 12.00
C VAL A 16 14.06 2.09 11.84
N MET A 17 13.81 3.32 12.32
CA MET A 17 12.51 3.98 12.14
C MET A 17 12.27 4.45 10.71
N VAL A 18 13.31 4.95 10.02
CA VAL A 18 13.18 5.45 8.63
C VAL A 18 13.06 4.29 7.62
N ASN A 19 13.65 3.12 7.91
CA ASN A 19 13.54 1.94 7.05
C ASN A 19 12.22 1.17 7.23
N SER A 20 11.34 1.61 8.14
CA SER A 20 10.02 1.01 8.38
C SER A 20 8.89 1.69 7.60
N CYS A 21 9.21 2.48 6.57
CA CYS A 21 8.22 2.87 5.56
C CYS A 21 7.79 1.62 4.78
N LYS A 22 6.90 0.80 5.38
CA LYS A 22 6.16 -0.22 4.66
C LYS A 22 5.49 0.49 3.48
N LYS A 23 5.75 0.02 2.27
CA LYS A 23 5.03 0.49 1.09
C LYS A 23 3.58 0.09 1.29
N CYS A 24 2.70 1.08 1.41
CA CYS A 24 1.28 0.81 1.49
C CYS A 24 0.69 0.99 0.10
N TYR A 25 0.05 -0.07 -0.36
CA TYR A 25 -0.66 -0.13 -1.63
C TYR A 25 -2.11 0.25 -1.41
N VAL A 26 -2.68 0.99 -2.36
CA VAL A 26 -4.10 1.35 -2.37
C VAL A 26 -4.74 0.84 -3.64
N CYS A 27 -5.67 -0.11 -3.52
CA CYS A 27 -6.50 -0.58 -4.63
C CYS A 27 -7.75 0.30 -4.74
N LYS A 28 -8.12 0.68 -5.96
CA LYS A 28 -9.26 1.54 -6.27
C LYS A 28 -10.06 0.96 -7.43
N VAL A 29 -11.38 1.01 -7.32
CA VAL A 29 -12.29 0.62 -8.41
C VAL A 29 -12.90 1.87 -9.05
N TYR A 30 -12.81 1.94 -10.37
CA TYR A 30 -13.36 3.01 -11.20
C TYR A 30 -14.49 2.48 -12.09
N LYS A 31 -15.46 3.32 -12.43
CA LYS A 31 -16.51 3.00 -13.41
C LYS A 31 -16.32 3.82 -14.68
N GLU A 32 -16.23 3.19 -15.85
CA GLU A 32 -15.96 3.88 -17.12
C GLU A 32 -16.97 5.00 -17.45
N MET A 33 -18.24 4.82 -17.06
CA MET A 33 -19.30 5.78 -17.34
C MET A 33 -19.44 6.91 -16.30
N VAL A 34 -18.73 6.84 -15.17
CA VAL A 34 -18.83 7.82 -14.09
C VAL A 34 -17.41 8.08 -13.58
N GLU A 35 -16.89 9.30 -13.74
CA GLU A 35 -15.64 9.73 -13.10
C GLU A 35 -15.81 9.72 -11.56
N GLY A 36 -15.73 8.54 -10.95
CA GLY A 36 -15.94 8.32 -9.53
C GLY A 36 -15.31 7.01 -9.08
N MET A 37 -14.59 7.07 -7.95
CA MET A 37 -14.18 5.88 -7.23
C MET A 37 -15.39 5.33 -6.48
N ILE A 38 -15.59 4.01 -6.57
CA ILE A 38 -16.70 3.34 -5.89
C ILE A 38 -16.22 2.66 -4.62
N ASP A 39 -15.02 2.08 -4.64
CA ASP A 39 -14.45 1.35 -3.52
C ASP A 39 -12.92 1.47 -3.50
N PHE A 40 -12.33 1.39 -2.29
CA PHE A 40 -10.88 1.35 -2.08
C PHE A 40 -10.48 0.52 -0.86
N ASP A 41 -9.34 -0.17 -0.97
CA ASP A 41 -8.68 -0.85 0.15
C ASP A 41 -7.21 -0.43 0.24
N LYS A 42 -6.63 -0.44 1.43
CA LYS A 42 -5.24 -0.08 1.70
C LYS A 42 -4.55 -1.17 2.52
N THR A 43 -3.61 -1.87 1.90
CA THR A 43 -2.70 -2.82 2.59
C THR A 43 -1.27 -2.28 2.60
N CYS A 44 -0.43 -2.79 3.51
CA CYS A 44 0.99 -2.45 3.59
C CYS A 44 1.92 -3.64 3.35
N GLU A 45 1.38 -4.74 2.82
CA GLU A 45 2.06 -6.00 2.55
C GLU A 45 1.73 -6.45 1.11
N GLU A 46 2.73 -6.89 0.33
CA GLU A 46 2.54 -7.20 -1.11
C GLU A 46 1.68 -8.44 -1.35
N ASP A 47 1.72 -9.42 -0.46
CA ASP A 47 0.98 -10.69 -0.55
C ASP A 47 -0.53 -10.51 -0.37
N GLU A 48 -0.96 -9.48 0.36
CA GLU A 48 -2.37 -9.13 0.48
C GLU A 48 -2.88 -8.36 -0.75
N VAL A 49 -2.01 -7.66 -1.49
CA VAL A 49 -2.42 -6.85 -2.66
C VAL A 49 -3.06 -7.71 -3.74
N ASP A 50 -2.43 -8.83 -4.09
CA ASP A 50 -2.92 -9.71 -5.14
C ASP A 50 -4.27 -10.33 -4.74
N ALA A 51 -4.42 -10.74 -3.47
CA ALA A 51 -5.67 -11.29 -2.95
C ALA A 51 -6.81 -10.26 -2.94
N ILE A 52 -6.50 -9.02 -2.57
CA ILE A 52 -7.45 -7.91 -2.59
C ILE A 52 -7.85 -7.59 -4.03
N LYS A 53 -6.88 -7.49 -4.93
CA LYS A 53 -7.12 -7.22 -6.35
C LYS A 53 -8.02 -8.29 -6.98
N ASP A 54 -7.74 -9.57 -6.74
CA ASP A 54 -8.56 -10.68 -7.22
C ASP A 54 -10.00 -10.60 -6.69
N THR A 55 -10.17 -10.23 -5.41
CA THR A 55 -11.50 -10.03 -4.81
C THR A 55 -12.26 -8.91 -5.52
N PHE A 56 -11.61 -7.77 -5.76
CA PHE A 56 -12.20 -6.65 -6.49
C PHE A 56 -12.53 -6.98 -7.95
N GLU A 57 -11.68 -7.73 -8.66
CA GLU A 57 -11.95 -8.13 -10.05
C GLU A 57 -13.13 -9.11 -10.16
N VAL A 58 -13.36 -9.94 -9.13
CA VAL A 58 -14.53 -10.84 -9.05
C VAL A 58 -15.81 -10.07 -8.75
N GLU A 59 -15.77 -9.12 -7.82
CA GLU A 59 -16.93 -8.31 -7.45
C GLU A 59 -17.29 -7.26 -8.51
N TYR A 60 -16.27 -6.72 -9.20
CA TYR A 60 -16.39 -5.66 -10.19
C TYR A 60 -15.73 -6.06 -11.52
N PRO A 61 -16.26 -7.05 -12.23
CA PRO A 61 -15.68 -7.51 -13.49
C PRO A 61 -15.74 -6.42 -14.57
N ASP A 62 -14.71 -6.36 -15.41
CA ASP A 62 -14.58 -5.40 -16.53
C ASP A 62 -15.81 -5.38 -17.46
N THR A 63 -16.51 -6.51 -17.58
CA THR A 63 -17.75 -6.62 -18.37
C THR A 63 -18.87 -5.68 -17.91
N LEU A 64 -18.79 -5.17 -16.69
CA LEU A 64 -19.73 -4.19 -16.12
C LEU A 64 -19.22 -2.73 -16.24
N GLY A 65 -18.11 -2.52 -16.95
CA GLY A 65 -17.48 -1.21 -17.13
C GLY A 65 -16.76 -0.71 -15.87
N TYR A 66 -16.20 -1.63 -15.09
CA TYR A 66 -15.32 -1.31 -13.96
C TYR A 66 -13.87 -1.63 -14.31
N TYR A 67 -12.92 -1.00 -13.62
CA TYR A 67 -11.52 -1.44 -13.65
C TYR A 67 -10.84 -1.18 -12.30
N VAL A 68 -9.93 -2.08 -11.92
CA VAL A 68 -9.22 -2.07 -10.63
C VAL A 68 -7.79 -1.57 -10.82
N VAL A 69 -7.37 -0.57 -10.03
CA VAL A 69 -6.00 -0.04 -10.04
C VAL A 69 -5.42 -0.08 -8.63
N CYS A 70 -4.30 -0.77 -8.45
CA CYS A 70 -3.54 -0.79 -7.20
C CYS A 70 -2.21 -0.03 -7.36
N ASN A 71 -1.94 0.94 -6.48
CA ASN A 71 -0.74 1.79 -6.49
C ASN A 71 0.01 1.75 -5.16
#